data_AF-A0A7C7P219-F1
#
_entry.id   AF-A0A7C7P219-F1
#
_cell.length_a   1.000
_cell.length_b   1.000
_cell.length_c   1.000
_cell.angle_alpha   90.00
_cell.angle_beta   90.00
_cell.angle_gamma   90.00
#
_symmetry.space_group_name_H-M   'P 1'
#
loop_
_entity.id
_entity.type
_entity.pdbx_description
1 polymer ?
#
loop_
_entity_poly.entity_id
_entity_poly.type
_entity_poly.pdbx_seq_one_letter_code
_entity_poly.pdbx_strand_id
1 'polypeptide(L)' 'EVSAEVISSVKNKINIPLIVGGGIRSKTQIENAFIAGADLVVIGTAFEEDQQFFEQLKH' A
#
# COMPACT_ATOMS: atom_id res chain seq x y z
N GLU A 1 4.86 6.63 -6.34
CA GLU A 1 4.13 5.52 -5.70
C GLU A 1 3.07 4.97 -6.65
N VAL A 2 2.50 3.81 -6.35
CA VAL A 2 1.32 3.30 -7.06
C VAL A 2 0.09 4.12 -6.67
N SER A 3 -0.68 4.60 -7.65
CA SER A 3 -1.90 5.37 -7.39
C SER A 3 -3.10 4.48 -7.07
N ALA A 4 -4.02 5.00 -6.25
CA ALA A 4 -5.29 4.34 -5.93
C ALA A 4 -6.12 4.00 -7.18
N GLU A 5 -6.06 4.83 -8.22
CA GLU A 5 -6.78 4.61 -9.48
C GLU A 5 -6.30 3.35 -10.21
N VAL A 6 -4.99 3.09 -10.21
CA VAL A 6 -4.42 1.87 -10.81
C VAL A 6 -4.85 0.65 -10.02
N ILE A 7 -4.80 0.71 -8.68
CA ILE A 7 -5.20 -0.40 -7.80
C ILE A 7 -6.67 -0.75 -8.04
N SER A 8 -7.56 0.25 -8.01
CA SER A 8 -9.00 0.05 -8.25
C SER A 8 -9.28 -0.50 -9.65
N SER A 9 -8.61 0.04 -10.67
CA SER A 9 -8.77 -0.42 -12.05
C SER A 9 -8.36 -1.89 -12.24
N VAL A 10 -7.33 -2.35 -11.52
CA VAL A 10 -6.89 -3.75 -11.54
C VAL A 10 -7.85 -4.62 -10.73
N LYS A 11 -8.20 -4.21 -9.50
CA LYS A 11 -9.10 -4.99 -8.62
C LYS A 11 -10.45 -5.25 -9.28
N ASN A 12 -11.00 -4.27 -10.01
CA ASN A 12 -12.26 -4.42 -10.75
C ASN A 12 -12.21 -5.43 -11.90
N LYS A 13 -11.02 -5.90 -12.31
CA LYS A 13 -10.83 -6.86 -13.40
C LYS A 13 -10.45 -8.26 -12.92
N ILE A 14 -10.21 -8.44 -11.62
CA ILE A 14 -9.70 -9.69 -11.07
C ILE A 14 -10.53 -10.12 -9.85
N ASN A 15 -10.71 -11.43 -9.72
CA ASN A 15 -11.38 -12.04 -8.55
C ASN A 15 -10.38 -12.78 -7.63
N ILE A 16 -9.09 -12.48 -7.76
CA ILE A 16 -8.01 -13.04 -6.95
C ILE A 16 -7.41 -11.95 -6.04
N PRO A 17 -6.65 -12.33 -5.00
CA PRO A 17 -5.96 -11.37 -4.15
C PRO A 17 -5.01 -10.46 -4.94
N LEU A 18 -5.03 -9.17 -4.63
CA LEU A 18 -4.21 -8.11 -5.19
C LEU A 18 -3.19 -7.66 -4.15
N ILE A 19 -1.91 -7.91 -4.45
CA ILE A 19 -0.78 -7.46 -3.64
C ILE A 19 -0.23 -6.18 -4.28
N VAL A 20 -0.14 -5.11 -3.51
CA VAL A 20 0.35 -3.81 -3.98
C VAL A 20 1.67 -3.47 -3.31
N GLY A 21 2.71 -3.25 -4.11
CA GLY A 21 3.97 -2.68 -3.66
C GLY A 21 4.36 -1.50 -4.54
N GLY A 22 5.19 -0.58 -4.01
CA GLY A 22 5.79 0.50 -4.80
C GLY A 22 5.63 1.90 -4.18
N GLY A 23 6.64 2.32 -3.41
CA GLY A 23 6.77 3.71 -2.95
C GLY A 23 5.82 4.14 -1.84
N ILE A 24 5.33 3.20 -1.02
CA ILE A 24 4.53 3.48 0.19
C ILE A 24 5.45 4.09 1.27
N ARG A 25 5.14 5.31 1.72
CA ARG A 25 5.95 6.09 2.68
C ARG A 25 5.14 6.74 3.80
N SER A 26 3.82 6.54 3.83
CA SER A 26 2.93 7.11 4.85
C SER A 26 1.76 6.18 5.15
N LYS A 27 1.18 6.34 6.34
CA LYS A 27 -0.03 5.61 6.77
C LYS A 27 -1.21 5.87 5.84
N THR A 28 -1.38 7.13 5.41
CA THR A 28 -2.43 7.52 4.46
C THR A 28 -2.31 6.80 3.11
N GLN A 29 -1.10 6.56 2.62
CA GLN A 29 -0.91 5.80 1.37
C GLN A 29 -1.29 4.32 1.53
N ILE A 30 -1.01 3.73 2.70
CA ILE A 30 -1.43 2.37 3.02
C ILE A 30 -2.97 2.30 3.05
N GLU A 31 -3.61 3.22 3.78
CA GLU A 31 -5.07 3.31 3.87
C GLU A 31 -5.71 3.48 2.48
N ASN A 32 -5.19 4.39 1.66
CA ASN A 32 -5.66 4.61 0.31
C ASN A 32 -5.51 3.36 -0.58
N ALA A 33 -4.42 2.60 -0.42
CA ALA A 33 -4.23 1.35 -1.16
C ALA A 33 -5.27 0.28 -0.77
N PHE A 34 -5.56 0.13 0.53
CA PHE A 34 -6.61 -0.77 1.01
C PHE A 34 -8.01 -0.34 0.55
N ILE A 35 -8.33 0.96 0.66
CA ILE A 35 -9.60 1.52 0.16
C ILE A 35 -9.76 1.28 -1.34
N ALA A 36 -8.67 1.37 -2.10
CA ALA A 36 -8.66 1.10 -3.54
C ALA A 36 -8.76 -0.39 -3.91
N GLY A 37 -8.70 -1.30 -2.93
CA GLY A 37 -8.93 -2.73 -3.13
C GLY A 37 -7.69 -3.62 -3.09
N ALA A 38 -6.57 -3.12 -2.57
CA ALA A 38 -5.43 -3.99 -2.22
C ALA A 38 -5.84 -4.94 -1.09
N ASP A 39 -5.46 -6.22 -1.20
CA ASP A 39 -5.64 -7.21 -0.13
C ASP A 39 -4.39 -7.27 0.77
N LEU A 40 -3.23 -6.90 0.22
CA LEU A 40 -1.96 -6.80 0.94
C LEU A 40 -1.14 -5.64 0.40
N VAL A 41 -0.54 -4.86 1.30
CA VAL A 41 0.39 -3.78 0.95
C VAL A 41 1.81 -4.17 1.37
N VAL A 42 2.74 -4.11 0.43
CA VAL A 42 4.17 -4.40 0.64
C VAL A 42 4.93 -3.09 0.79
N ILE A 43 5.61 -2.95 1.92
CA ILE A 43 6.48 -1.81 2.25
C ILE A 43 7.93 -2.29 2.09
N GLY A 44 8.66 -1.67 1.17
CA GLY A 44 10.08 -1.94 0.92
C GLY A 44 10.96 -0.90 1.59
N THR A 45 11.63 -0.07 0.78
CA THR A 45 12.67 0.90 1.19
C THR A 45 12.29 1.83 2.34
N ALA A 46 11.01 2.19 2.50
CA ALA A 46 10.57 2.99 3.66
C ALA A 46 10.82 2.29 5.00
N PHE A 47 10.90 0.96 5.01
CA PHE A 47 11.26 0.17 6.18
C PHE A 47 12.77 0.23 6.48
N GLU A 48 13.61 0.36 5.45
CA GLU A 48 15.08 0.37 5.59
C GLU A 48 15.60 1.76 5.98
N GLU A 49 14.97 2.82 5.48
CA GLU A 49 15.44 4.20 5.65
C GLU A 49 14.79 4.92 6.85
N ASP A 50 13.64 4.46 7.35
CA ASP A 50 12.86 5.18 8.36
C ASP A 50 12.27 4.26 9.44
N GLN A 51 13.00 4.11 10.55
CA GLN A 51 12.52 3.41 11.75
C GLN A 51 11.30 4.10 12.39
N GLN A 52 11.20 5.44 12.28
CA GLN A 52 10.06 6.17 12.87
C GLN A 52 8.77 5.87 12.12
N PHE A 53 8.83 5.69 10.80
CA PHE A 53 7.68 5.25 10.01
C PHE A 53 7.10 3.93 10.53
N PHE A 54 7.95 2.96 10.90
CA PHE A 54 7.49 1.70 11.49
C PHE A 54 6.80 1.89 12.84
N GLU A 55 7.33 2.74 13.72
CA GLU A 55 6.69 3.04 15.01
C GLU A 55 5.32 3.72 14.83
N GLN A 56 5.15 4.57 13.80
CA GLN A 56 3.86 5.19 13.47
C GLN A 56 2.79 4.20 13.00
N LEU A 57 3.19 3.01 12.49
CA LEU A 57 2.27 1.98 12.04
C LEU A 57 1.78 1.04 13.15
N LYS A 58 2.52 0.94 14.26
CA LYS A 58 2.14 0.10 15.41
C LYS A 58 0.98 0.65 16.24
N HIS A 59 0.67 1.94 16.09
CA HIS A 59 -0.35 2.66 16.85
C HIS A 59 -1.56 3.02 15.98
#